data_AF-A0A3D0S2H6-F1
#
_entry.id   AF-A0A3D0S2H6-F1
#
_cell.length_a   1.000
_cell.length_b   1.000
_cell.length_c   1.000
_cell.angle_alpha   90.00
_cell.angle_beta   90.00
_cell.angle_gamma   90.00
#
_symmetry.space_group_name_H-M   'P 1'
#
loop_
_entity.id
_entity.type
_entity.pdbx_description
1 polymer ?
#
loop_
_entity_poly.entity_id
_entity_poly.type
_entity_poly.pdbx_seq_one_letter_code
_entity_poly.pdbx_strand_id
1 'polypeptide(L)' 'MATESDAPILRVVRGDATPEEVAALVAVVAALGAGGAEPAPRRTPEWSAHHRKMRRSLPHGPGGWRSSSLPR' A
#
# COMPACT_ATOMS: atom_id res chain seq x y z
N MET A 1 38.71 -0.22 -6.81
CA MET A 1 37.41 0.47 -6.99
C MET A 1 36.40 -0.32 -6.19
N ALA A 2 36.21 0.03 -4.92
CA ALA A 2 35.31 -0.69 -4.02
C ALA A 2 33.87 -0.37 -4.43
N THR A 3 33.09 -1.41 -4.74
CA THR A 3 31.67 -1.28 -5.03
C THR A 3 30.94 -0.93 -3.74
N GLU A 4 29.98 -0.02 -3.83
CA GLU A 4 29.12 0.48 -2.74
C GLU A 4 28.41 -0.64 -1.94
N SER A 5 28.44 -1.88 -2.44
CA SER A 5 27.95 -3.11 -1.81
C SER A 5 28.77 -3.64 -0.62
N ASP A 6 29.92 -3.05 -0.28
CA ASP A 6 30.82 -3.58 0.77
C ASP A 6 30.51 -3.04 2.18
N ALA A 7 29.61 -2.07 2.29
CA ALA A 7 29.21 -1.53 3.59
C ALA A 7 28.17 -2.44 4.29
N PRO A 8 28.38 -2.79 5.57
CA PRO A 8 27.45 -3.65 6.28
C PRO A 8 26.09 -2.96 6.48
N ILE A 9 25.01 -3.66 6.15
CA ILE A 9 23.62 -3.16 6.28
C ILE A 9 23.25 -2.94 7.75
N LEU A 10 23.83 -3.72 8.67
CA LEU A 10 23.61 -3.62 10.11
C LEU A 10 24.97 -3.60 10.83
N ARG A 11 25.12 -2.73 11.85
CA ARG A 11 26.34 -2.61 12.66
C ARG A 11 26.00 -2.59 14.14
N VAL A 12 26.66 -3.44 14.93
CA VAL A 12 26.62 -3.40 16.39
C VAL A 12 27.52 -2.25 16.87
N VAL A 13 26.94 -1.23 17.51
CA VAL A 13 27.66 -0.02 17.92
C VAL A 13 28.15 -0.10 19.37
N ARG A 14 27.51 -0.93 20.21
CA ARG A 14 27.84 -1.09 21.63
C ARG A 14 27.41 -2.48 22.13
N GLY A 15 28.23 -3.08 23.00
CA GLY A 15 27.98 -4.39 23.62
C GLY A 15 28.68 -5.53 22.89
N ASP A 16 28.79 -6.68 23.56
CA ASP A 16 29.27 -7.94 23.00
C ASP A 16 28.07 -8.87 22.84
N ALA A 17 27.36 -8.70 21.71
CA ALA A 17 26.18 -9.49 21.42
C ALA A 17 26.60 -10.89 20.98
N THR A 18 25.98 -11.93 21.54
CA THR A 18 26.31 -13.30 21.13
C THR A 18 25.80 -13.56 19.70
N PRO A 19 26.37 -14.53 18.97
CA PRO A 19 25.89 -14.88 17.63
C PRO A 19 24.39 -15.20 17.58
N GLU A 20 23.86 -15.82 18.64
CA GLU A 20 22.45 -16.16 18.78
C GLU A 20 21.56 -14.92 18.91
N GLU A 21 22.01 -13.90 19.65
CA GLU A 21 21.29 -12.63 19.79
C GLU A 21 21.24 -11.86 18.47
N VAL A 22 22.36 -11.85 17.74
CA VAL A 22 22.43 -11.25 16.39
C VAL A 22 21.47 -11.97 15.44
N ALA A 23 21.45 -13.31 15.46
CA ALA A 23 20.55 -14.10 14.63
C ALA A 23 19.08 -13.81 14.95
N ALA A 24 18.72 -13.68 16.23
CA ALA A 24 17.37 -13.33 16.65
C ALA A 24 16.93 -11.96 16.12
N LEU A 25 17.80 -10.95 16.22
CA LEU A 25 17.52 -9.60 15.71
C LEU A 25 17.36 -9.60 14.18
N VAL A 26 18.26 -10.28 13.46
CA VAL A 26 18.17 -10.41 12.01
C VAL A 26 16.86 -11.09 11.60
N ALA A 27 16.46 -12.17 12.29
CA ALA A 27 15.22 -12.87 12.01
C ALA A 27 13.99 -11.96 12.21
N VAL A 28 13.95 -11.17 13.28
CA VAL A 28 12.85 -10.22 13.54
C VAL A 28 12.79 -9.14 12.48
N VAL A 29 13.93 -8.51 12.13
CA VAL A 29 13.99 -7.47 11.11
C VAL A 29 13.58 -8.01 9.73
N ALA A 30 14.05 -9.22 9.38
CA ALA A 30 13.66 -9.89 8.15
C ALA A 30 12.15 -10.21 8.13
N ALA A 31 11.59 -10.67 9.24
CA ALA A 31 10.15 -10.95 9.36
C ALA A 31 9.29 -9.69 9.21
N LEU A 32 9.72 -8.55 9.78
CA LEU A 32 9.04 -7.26 9.60
C LEU A 32 9.04 -6.80 8.13
N GLY A 33 10.12 -7.07 7.39
CA GLY A 33 10.21 -6.76 5.96
C GLY A 33 9.54 -7.77 5.02
N ALA A 34 9.34 -9.00 5.47
CA ALA A 34 8.74 -10.08 4.68
C ALA A 34 7.23 -9.91 4.47
N GLY A 35 6.57 -9.14 5.34
CA GLY A 35 5.18 -8.74 5.18
C GLY A 35 5.04 -7.66 4.11
N GLY A 36 5.17 -8.02 2.84
CA GLY A 36 4.76 -7.13 1.75
C GLY A 36 3.31 -6.72 1.96
N ALA A 37 3.06 -5.41 2.08
CA ALA A 37 1.70 -4.91 2.15
C ALA A 37 0.95 -5.42 0.92
N GLU A 38 -0.16 -6.13 1.12
CA GLU A 38 -1.02 -6.52 0.03
C GLU A 38 -1.36 -5.25 -0.75
N PRO A 39 -1.09 -5.19 -2.08
CA PRO A 39 -1.38 -4.00 -2.85
C PRO A 39 -2.85 -3.65 -2.64
N ALA A 40 -3.09 -2.42 -2.18
CA ALA A 40 -4.46 -1.96 -1.98
C ALA A 40 -5.28 -2.23 -3.25
N PRO A 41 -6.52 -2.73 -3.13
CA PRO A 41 -7.32 -3.03 -4.30
C PRO A 41 -7.42 -1.78 -5.17
N ARG A 42 -7.00 -1.91 -6.43
CA ARG A 42 -6.98 -0.78 -7.35
C ARG A 42 -8.40 -0.28 -7.54
N ARG A 43 -8.68 0.95 -7.08
CA ARG A 43 -10.01 1.55 -7.25
C ARG A 43 -10.29 1.76 -8.73
N THR A 44 -11.38 1.19 -9.23
CA THR A 44 -11.88 1.51 -10.57
C THR A 44 -12.28 2.97 -10.58
N PRO A 45 -11.77 3.80 -11.51
CA PRO A 45 -12.18 5.18 -11.56
C PRO A 45 -13.66 5.28 -11.94
N GLU A 46 -14.36 6.28 -11.40
CA GLU A 46 -15.82 6.40 -11.58
C GLU A 46 -16.25 6.52 -13.06
N TRP A 47 -15.37 6.94 -13.96
CA TRP A 47 -15.68 6.97 -15.39
C TRP A 47 -15.71 5.58 -16.04
N SER A 48 -15.04 4.57 -15.47
CA SER A 48 -14.99 3.19 -15.99
C SER A 48 -15.81 2.19 -15.18
N ALA A 49 -16.57 2.66 -14.19
CA ALA A 49 -17.38 1.81 -13.34
C ALA A 49 -18.50 1.08 -14.14
N HIS A 50 -18.62 -0.23 -13.94
CA HIS A 50 -19.56 -1.08 -14.67
C HIS A 50 -21.03 -0.66 -14.53
N HIS A 51 -21.40 -0.06 -13.39
CA HIS A 51 -22.77 0.43 -13.17
C HIS A 51 -23.18 1.53 -14.19
N ARG A 52 -22.21 2.19 -14.84
CA ARG A 52 -22.47 3.19 -15.90
C ARG A 52 -22.77 2.57 -17.26
N LYS A 53 -22.51 1.28 -17.46
CA LYS A 53 -22.91 0.53 -18.66
C LYS A 53 -24.42 0.26 -18.69
N MET A 54 -25.08 0.34 -17.55
CA MET A 54 -26.52 0.15 -17.41
C MET A 54 -27.23 1.51 -17.37
N ARG A 55 -28.36 1.65 -18.05
CA ARG A 55 -29.18 2.86 -17.94
C ARG A 55 -29.81 2.92 -16.55
N ARG A 56 -29.53 3.97 -15.78
CA ARG A 56 -30.23 4.27 -14.53
C ARG A 56 -31.44 5.17 -14.80
N SER A 57 -32.48 5.06 -13.97
CA SER A 57 -33.57 6.03 -13.96
C SER A 57 -33.06 7.37 -13.44
N LEU A 58 -33.36 8.46 -14.16
CA LEU A 58 -33.05 9.82 -13.71
C LEU A 58 -34.25 10.37 -12.93
N PRO A 59 -34.03 10.97 -11.75
CA PRO A 59 -35.11 11.60 -11.00
C PRO A 59 -35.67 12.78 -11.81
N HIS A 60 -36.98 12.78 -12.03
CA HIS A 60 -37.72 13.93 -12.53
C HIS A 60 -38.37 14.66 -11.35
N GLY A 61 -38.48 15.99 -11.44
CA GLY A 61 -39.07 16.83 -10.39
C GLY A 61 -38.09 17.82 -9.75
N PRO A 62 -38.54 18.57 -8.72
CA PRO A 62 -37.75 19.60 -8.06
C PRO A 62 -36.39 19.06 -7.59
N GLY A 63 -35.30 19.73 -7.99
CA GLY A 63 -33.94 19.31 -7.66
C GLY A 63 -33.34 18.21 -8.56
N GLY A 64 -34.12 17.59 -9.45
CA GLY A 64 -33.64 16.55 -10.38
C GLY A 64 -32.53 17.05 -11.30
N TRP A 65 -32.68 18.25 -11.87
CA TRP A 65 -31.64 18.89 -12.67
C TRP A 65 -30.39 19.26 -11.86
N ARG A 66 -30.57 19.80 -10.65
CA ARG A 66 -29.44 20.20 -9.78
C ARG A 66 -28.61 19.02 -9.29
N SER A 67 -29.24 17.86 -9.07
CA SER A 67 -28.54 16.63 -8.66
C SER A 67 -27.81 15.91 -9.79
N SER A 68 -27.95 16.35 -11.05
CA SER A 68 -27.30 15.71 -12.20
C SER A 68 -25.77 15.84 -12.19
N SER A 69 -25.23 16.90 -11.59
CA SER A 69 -23.79 17.20 -11.50
C SER A 69 -23.15 16.77 -10.18
N LEU A 70 -23.90 16.20 -9.24
CA LEU A 70 -23.37 15.72 -7.96
C LEU A 70 -22.83 14.28 -8.11
N PRO A 71 -21.80 13.91 -7.33
CA PRO A 71 -21.34 12.52 -7.25
C PRO A 71 -22.51 11.59 -6.86
N ARG A 72 -22.57 10.41 -7.49
CA ARG A 72 -23.52 9.35 -7.16
C ARG A 72 -22.82 8.14 -6.60
#